data_AF-A0A2D4K8Z3-F1
#
_entry.id   AF-A0A2D4K8Z3-F1
#
_cell.length_a   1.000
_cell.length_b   1.000
_cell.length_c   1.000
_cell.angle_alpha   90.00
_cell.angle_beta   90.00
_cell.angle_gamma   90.00
#
_symmetry.space_group_name_H-M   'P 1'
#
loop_
_entity.id
_entity.type
_entity.pdbx_description
1 polymer ?
#
loop_
_entity_poly.entity_id
_entity_poly.type
_entity_poly.pdbx_seq_one_letter_code
_entity_poly.pdbx_strand_id
1 'polypeptide(L)'
;KRIEEKGVPEDMKGKDKIVFGNIHQIYDWHKDFFLAELEKCLQEHDRLAQLFIKHERRLHMYVVYCQNKPKSEYIVAECGTYFEEVQQEINQRLTLSDFLIKPIQRITKYQLLLKDFLKYSEKAGLDCSETEKAVELMCLVPKRCNDMMNLGRLQGFEGKLAAQG
;
A
#
# COMPACT_ATOMS: atom_id res chain seq x y z
N LYS A 1 -25.86 -17.30 2.32
CA LYS A 1 -26.62 -16.41 1.41
C LYS A 1 -25.66 -15.36 0.92
N ARG A 2 -25.54 -15.19 -0.40
CA ARG A 2 -24.57 -14.28 -1.02
C ARG A 2 -24.93 -12.83 -0.68
N ILE A 3 -23.91 -12.00 -0.54
CA ILE A 3 -23.96 -10.53 -0.39
C ILE A 3 -24.87 -9.86 -1.47
N GLU A 4 -25.20 -10.58 -2.55
CA GLU A 4 -26.15 -10.16 -3.59
C GLU A 4 -27.59 -9.89 -3.09
N GLU A 5 -28.06 -10.45 -1.96
CA GLU A 5 -29.42 -10.22 -1.44
C GLU A 5 -29.55 -8.96 -0.55
N LYS A 6 -28.46 -8.45 0.02
CA LYS A 6 -28.41 -7.18 0.76
C LYS A 6 -27.64 -6.17 -0.08
N GLY A 7 -28.36 -5.44 -0.93
CA GLY A 7 -27.75 -4.39 -1.76
C GLY A 7 -26.89 -3.42 -0.94
N VAL A 8 -25.90 -2.80 -1.59
CA VAL A 8 -25.10 -1.73 -0.99
C VAL A 8 -26.04 -0.63 -0.49
N PRO A 9 -25.89 -0.12 0.76
CA PRO A 9 -26.73 0.97 1.27
C PRO A 9 -26.76 2.14 0.30
N GLU A 10 -27.88 2.86 0.19
CA GLU A 10 -27.98 4.01 -0.73
C GLU A 10 -26.89 5.06 -0.44
N ASP A 11 -26.52 5.24 0.83
CA ASP A 11 -25.41 6.12 1.24
C ASP A 11 -24.02 5.65 0.79
N MET A 12 -23.87 4.39 0.39
CA MET A 12 -22.64 3.77 -0.11
C MET A 12 -22.57 3.66 -1.64
N LYS A 13 -23.68 3.91 -2.33
CA LYS A 13 -23.80 3.76 -3.78
C LYS A 13 -22.83 4.70 -4.51
N GLY A 14 -21.91 4.12 -5.27
CA GLY A 14 -20.87 4.86 -6.00
C GLY A 14 -19.68 5.34 -5.15
N LYS A 15 -19.66 5.04 -3.84
CA LYS A 15 -18.55 5.37 -2.93
C LYS A 15 -17.55 4.21 -2.75
N ASP A 16 -17.89 3.02 -3.22
CA ASP A 16 -17.07 1.80 -3.19
C ASP A 16 -15.65 2.03 -3.73
N LYS A 17 -15.54 2.73 -4.87
CA LYS A 17 -14.24 3.06 -5.48
C LYS A 17 -13.36 3.93 -4.58
N ILE A 18 -13.96 4.77 -3.76
CA ILE A 18 -13.22 5.62 -2.81
C ILE A 18 -12.83 4.82 -1.58
N VAL A 19 -13.69 3.92 -1.09
CA VAL A 19 -13.37 3.05 0.05
C VAL A 19 -12.14 2.20 -0.24
N PHE A 20 -12.09 1.53 -1.39
CA PHE A 20 -11.01 0.60 -1.71
C PHE A 20 -9.84 1.21 -2.48
N GLY A 21 -10.03 2.38 -3.11
CA GLY A 21 -9.01 3.02 -3.92
C GLY A 21 -8.46 2.08 -5.00
N ASN A 22 -7.14 2.00 -5.12
CA ASN A 22 -6.44 1.08 -6.03
C ASN A 22 -5.94 -0.19 -5.34
N ILE A 23 -6.56 -0.66 -4.25
CA ILE A 23 -6.06 -1.83 -3.51
C ILE A 23 -6.02 -3.12 -4.35
N HIS A 24 -6.94 -3.27 -5.31
CA HIS A 24 -6.91 -4.40 -6.25
C HIS A 24 -5.64 -4.42 -7.10
N GLN A 25 -5.22 -3.25 -7.60
CA GLN A 25 -3.96 -3.13 -8.35
C GLN A 25 -2.75 -3.55 -7.49
N ILE A 26 -2.73 -3.15 -6.22
CA ILE A 26 -1.68 -3.54 -5.27
C ILE A 26 -1.72 -5.06 -5.06
N TYR A 27 -2.90 -5.61 -4.78
CA TYR A 27 -3.09 -7.04 -4.55
C TYR A 27 -2.63 -7.88 -5.74
N ASP A 28 -3.12 -7.58 -6.95
CA ASP A 28 -2.81 -8.36 -8.15
C ASP A 28 -1.30 -8.35 -8.45
N TRP A 29 -0.66 -7.18 -8.38
CA TRP A 29 0.79 -7.09 -8.59
C TRP A 29 1.58 -7.89 -7.55
N HIS A 30 1.16 -7.85 -6.29
CA HIS A 30 1.82 -8.62 -5.23
C HIS A 30 1.64 -10.12 -5.40
N LYS A 31 0.41 -10.56 -5.69
CA LYS A 31 0.04 -11.97 -5.83
C LYS A 31 0.66 -12.58 -7.08
N ASP A 32 0.52 -11.93 -8.22
CA ASP A 32 0.83 -12.53 -9.51
C ASP A 32 2.30 -12.39 -9.89
N PHE A 33 3.03 -11.47 -9.24
CA PHE A 33 4.42 -11.18 -9.57
C PHE A 33 5.34 -11.03 -8.35
N PHE A 34 5.12 -10.04 -7.49
CA PHE A 34 6.15 -9.61 -6.53
C PHE A 34 6.47 -10.67 -5.48
N LEU A 35 5.46 -11.44 -5.03
CA LEU A 35 5.66 -12.55 -4.09
C LEU A 35 6.60 -13.61 -4.67
N ALA A 36 6.35 -14.06 -5.90
CA ALA A 36 7.17 -15.08 -6.55
C ALA A 36 8.62 -14.60 -6.76
N GLU A 37 8.83 -13.32 -7.07
CA GLU A 37 10.19 -12.76 -7.15
C GLU A 37 10.89 -12.66 -5.80
N LEU A 38 10.16 -12.36 -4.71
CA LEU A 38 10.70 -12.39 -3.35
C LEU A 38 11.09 -13.81 -2.92
N GLU A 39 10.29 -14.82 -3.27
CA GLU A 39 10.60 -16.22 -2.97
C GLU A 39 11.90 -16.68 -3.66
N LYS A 40 12.17 -16.22 -4.89
CA LYS A 40 13.44 -16.48 -5.58
C LYS A 40 14.64 -15.87 -4.85
N CYS A 41 14.47 -14.73 -4.19
CA CYS A 41 15.53 -14.10 -3.41
C CYS A 41 15.96 -14.94 -2.18
N LEU A 42 15.17 -15.94 -1.76
CA LEU A 42 15.57 -16.87 -0.70
C LEU A 42 16.70 -17.80 -1.14
N GLN A 43 16.81 -18.09 -2.44
CA GLN A 43 17.90 -18.89 -3.01
C GLN A 43 19.06 -18.02 -3.51
N GLU A 44 18.75 -16.80 -3.95
CA GLU A 44 19.71 -15.85 -4.54
C GLU A 44 19.55 -14.47 -3.88
N HIS A 45 20.18 -14.26 -2.72
CA HIS A 45 19.98 -13.05 -1.91
C HIS A 45 20.39 -11.74 -2.62
N ASP A 46 21.37 -11.81 -3.52
CA ASP A 46 21.87 -10.63 -4.26
C ASP A 46 20.82 -9.99 -5.17
N ARG A 47 19.78 -10.74 -5.52
CA ARG A 47 18.67 -10.26 -6.36
C ARG A 47 17.73 -9.32 -5.62
N LEU A 48 17.73 -9.34 -4.28
CA LEU A 48 16.77 -8.61 -3.48
C LEU A 48 16.85 -7.10 -3.74
N ALA A 49 18.06 -6.52 -3.72
CA ALA A 49 18.25 -5.09 -3.95
C ALA A 49 17.77 -4.67 -5.35
N GLN A 50 18.19 -5.41 -6.38
CA GLN A 50 17.82 -5.15 -7.77
C GLN A 50 16.31 -5.25 -8.01
N LEU A 51 15.63 -6.17 -7.31
CA LEU A 51 14.18 -6.32 -7.40
C LEU A 51 13.45 -5.02 -7.00
N PHE A 52 13.87 -4.37 -5.90
CA PHE A 52 13.28 -3.10 -5.47
C PHE A 52 13.63 -1.95 -6.41
N ILE A 53 14.90 -1.84 -6.83
CA ILE A 53 15.37 -0.78 -7.74
C ILE A 53 14.61 -0.83 -9.07
N LYS A 54 14.54 -2.01 -9.70
CA LYS A 54 13.87 -2.21 -10.99
C LYS A 54 12.38 -1.86 -10.96
N HIS A 55 11.73 -1.99 -9.80
CA HIS A 55 10.29 -1.82 -9.66
C HIS A 55 9.89 -0.55 -8.90
N GLU A 56 10.78 0.43 -8.75
CA GLU A 56 10.47 1.74 -8.13
C GLU A 56 9.15 2.32 -8.66
N ARG A 57 9.02 2.40 -9.99
CA ARG A 57 7.85 2.98 -10.65
C ARG A 57 6.55 2.23 -10.32
N ARG A 58 6.62 0.91 -10.14
CA ARG A 58 5.45 0.12 -9.75
C ARG A 58 5.03 0.41 -8.31
N LEU A 59 5.99 0.60 -7.41
CA LEU A 59 5.73 0.96 -6.02
C LEU A 59 5.06 2.35 -5.86
N HIS A 60 5.05 3.19 -6.89
CA HIS A 60 4.28 4.43 -6.90
C HIS A 60 2.77 4.22 -6.71
N MET A 61 2.24 3.03 -6.98
CA MET A 61 0.84 2.70 -6.67
C MET A 61 0.48 2.88 -5.19
N TYR A 62 1.46 2.78 -4.27
CA TYR A 62 1.26 3.06 -2.85
C TYR A 62 1.04 4.54 -2.57
N VAL A 63 1.61 5.44 -3.36
CA VAL A 63 1.39 6.90 -3.24
C VAL A 63 -0.07 7.21 -3.56
N VAL A 64 -0.59 6.65 -4.65
CA VAL A 64 -2.00 6.78 -5.05
C VAL A 64 -2.92 6.25 -3.94
N TYR A 65 -2.60 5.08 -3.38
CA TYR A 65 -3.37 4.49 -2.29
C TYR A 65 -3.39 5.38 -1.04
N CYS A 66 -2.22 5.87 -0.63
CA CYS A 66 -2.08 6.72 0.54
C CYS A 66 -2.83 8.04 0.36
N GLN A 67 -2.73 8.68 -0.81
CA GLN A 67 -3.46 9.92 -1.12
C GLN A 67 -4.98 9.75 -0.98
N ASN A 68 -5.51 8.57 -1.33
CA ASN A 68 -6.94 8.25 -1.19
C ASN A 68 -7.35 7.89 0.25
N LYS A 69 -6.42 7.43 1.10
CA LYS A 69 -6.71 6.87 2.42
C LYS A 69 -7.58 7.77 3.32
N PRO A 70 -7.36 9.10 3.43
CA PRO A 70 -8.21 9.95 4.27
C PRO A 70 -9.68 9.97 3.83
N LYS A 71 -9.95 9.92 2.53
CA LYS A 71 -11.31 9.87 1.98
C LYS A 71 -11.97 8.53 2.25
N SER A 72 -11.20 7.46 2.10
CA SER A 72 -11.62 6.10 2.44
C SER A 72 -12.00 6.00 3.92
N GLU A 73 -11.16 6.51 4.84
CA GLU A 73 -11.42 6.50 6.28
C GLU A 73 -12.72 7.22 6.65
N TYR A 74 -12.96 8.39 6.06
CA TYR A 74 -14.19 9.13 6.28
C TYR A 74 -15.42 8.30 5.89
N ILE A 75 -15.43 7.71 4.70
CA ILE A 75 -16.58 6.93 4.23
C ILE A 75 -16.78 5.64 5.04
N VAL A 76 -15.68 4.97 5.41
CA VAL A 76 -15.75 3.76 6.26
C VAL A 76 -16.34 4.08 7.63
N ALA A 77 -16.03 5.25 8.19
CA ALA A 77 -16.63 5.70 9.45
C ALA A 77 -18.13 6.01 9.31
N GLU A 78 -18.53 6.73 8.25
CA GLU A 78 -19.94 7.05 7.98
C GLU A 78 -20.79 5.79 7.75
N CYS A 79 -20.19 4.72 7.22
CA CYS A 79 -20.86 3.46 6.89
C CYS A 79 -20.48 2.32 7.83
N GLY A 80 -20.08 2.64 9.07
CA GLY A 80 -19.55 1.68 10.04
C GLY A 80 -20.50 0.50 10.30
N THR A 81 -21.79 0.75 10.49
CA THR A 81 -22.80 -0.29 10.74
C THR A 81 -22.88 -1.33 9.62
N TYR A 82 -22.85 -0.87 8.35
CA TYR A 82 -22.83 -1.77 7.19
C TYR A 82 -21.58 -2.66 7.19
N PHE A 83 -20.41 -2.08 7.45
CA PHE A 83 -19.16 -2.85 7.46
C PHE A 83 -19.04 -3.79 8.65
N GLU A 84 -19.63 -3.46 9.80
CA GLU A 84 -19.75 -4.37 10.95
C GLU A 84 -20.64 -5.57 10.63
N GLU A 85 -21.79 -5.36 9.97
CA GLU A 85 -22.64 -6.46 9.50
C GLU A 85 -21.89 -7.37 8.53
N VAL A 86 -21.23 -6.79 7.51
CA VAL A 86 -20.42 -7.56 6.57
C VAL A 86 -19.34 -8.34 7.31
N GLN A 87 -18.61 -7.72 8.24
CA GLN A 87 -17.57 -8.36 9.03
C GLN A 87 -18.09 -9.59 9.79
N GLN A 88 -19.27 -9.49 10.41
CA GLN A 88 -19.93 -10.61 11.10
C GLN A 88 -20.32 -11.73 10.13
N GLU A 89 -20.89 -11.38 8.97
CA GLU A 89 -21.32 -12.33 7.95
C GLU A 89 -20.16 -13.17 7.39
N ILE A 90 -18.98 -12.55 7.20
CA ILE A 90 -17.77 -13.25 6.75
C ILE A 90 -16.90 -13.79 7.89
N ASN A 91 -17.40 -13.73 9.13
CA ASN A 91 -16.74 -14.19 10.36
C ASN A 91 -15.28 -13.69 10.49
N GLN A 92 -15.05 -12.41 10.20
CA GLN A 92 -13.72 -11.81 10.29
C GLN A 92 -13.49 -11.14 11.64
N ARG A 93 -12.34 -11.43 12.24
CA ARG A 93 -11.93 -10.79 13.50
C ARG A 93 -11.49 -9.33 13.31
N LEU A 94 -10.87 -9.04 12.18
CA LEU A 94 -10.34 -7.71 11.86
C LEU A 94 -11.43 -6.86 11.20
N THR A 95 -11.48 -5.59 11.58
CA THR A 95 -12.37 -4.60 10.94
C THR A 95 -11.90 -4.29 9.52
N LEU A 96 -12.76 -3.67 8.71
CA LEU A 96 -12.34 -3.20 7.38
C LEU A 96 -11.14 -2.23 7.47
N SER A 97 -11.13 -1.33 8.45
CA SER A 97 -10.03 -0.40 8.69
C SER A 97 -8.69 -1.11 8.95
N ASP A 98 -8.71 -2.23 9.68
CA ASP A 98 -7.52 -3.06 9.95
C ASP A 98 -6.95 -3.72 8.70
N PHE A 99 -7.79 -3.97 7.69
CA PHE A 99 -7.34 -4.45 6.38
C PHE A 99 -6.84 -3.31 5.50
N LEU A 100 -7.57 -2.19 5.46
CA LEU A 100 -7.21 -1.04 4.61
C LEU A 100 -5.93 -0.32 5.04
N ILE A 101 -5.45 -0.51 6.29
CA ILE A 101 -4.15 0.02 6.72
C ILE A 101 -2.96 -0.84 6.26
N LYS A 102 -3.18 -2.09 5.86
CA LYS A 102 -2.11 -3.05 5.53
C LYS A 102 -1.16 -2.57 4.42
N PRO A 103 -1.62 -1.93 3.31
CA PRO A 103 -0.69 -1.42 2.30
C PRO A 103 0.27 -0.36 2.85
N ILE A 104 -0.23 0.55 3.70
CA ILE A 104 0.58 1.61 4.33
C ILE A 104 1.60 1.01 5.30
N GLN A 105 1.19 0.01 6.07
CA GLN A 105 2.11 -0.74 6.93
C GLN A 105 3.15 -1.51 6.12
N ARG A 106 2.75 -2.08 4.98
CA ARG A 106 3.66 -2.89 4.16
C ARG A 106 4.76 -2.06 3.53
N ILE A 107 4.43 -0.89 2.97
CA ILE A 107 5.41 -0.03 2.31
C ILE A 107 6.45 0.52 3.30
N THR A 108 6.03 0.85 4.53
CA THR A 108 6.96 1.26 5.59
C THR A 108 7.79 0.09 6.11
N LYS A 109 7.23 -1.12 6.13
CA LYS A 109 7.96 -2.32 6.59
C LYS A 109 9.11 -2.71 5.65
N TYR A 110 8.95 -2.57 4.33
CA TYR A 110 10.04 -2.85 3.38
C TYR A 110 11.30 -2.02 3.67
N GLN A 111 11.14 -0.74 4.01
CA GLN A 111 12.24 0.13 4.40
C GLN A 111 13.00 -0.43 5.62
N LEU A 112 12.27 -0.84 6.67
CA LEU A 112 12.87 -1.36 7.90
C LEU A 112 13.63 -2.66 7.64
N LEU A 113 13.01 -3.59 6.89
CA LEU A 113 13.60 -4.88 6.58
C LEU A 113 14.86 -4.76 5.70
N LEU A 114 14.85 -3.87 4.70
CA LEU A 114 16.04 -3.64 3.87
C LEU A 114 17.17 -2.96 4.64
N LYS A 115 16.86 -2.08 5.59
CA LYS A 115 17.86 -1.49 6.49
C LYS A 115 18.52 -2.55 7.37
N ASP A 116 17.73 -3.47 7.93
CA ASP A 116 18.27 -4.58 8.70
C ASP A 116 19.12 -5.50 7.81
N PHE A 117 18.65 -5.81 6.60
CA PHE A 117 19.39 -6.60 5.63
C PHE A 117 20.75 -5.97 5.26
N LEU A 118 20.78 -4.67 4.99
CA LEU A 118 22.01 -3.91 4.75
C LEU A 118 22.98 -4.03 5.92
N LYS A 119 22.51 -3.75 7.13
CA LYS A 119 23.32 -3.80 8.36
C LYS A 119 24.00 -5.16 8.57
N TYR A 120 23.32 -6.26 8.26
CA TYR A 120 23.92 -7.59 8.38
C TYR A 120 24.85 -7.94 7.22
N SER A 121 24.55 -7.45 6.01
CA SER A 121 25.41 -7.64 4.83
C SER A 121 26.76 -6.92 4.99
N GLU A 122 26.76 -5.69 5.51
CA GLU A 122 27.98 -4.93 5.82
C GLU A 122 28.84 -5.65 6.85
N LYS A 123 28.22 -6.18 7.91
CA LYS A 123 28.92 -6.96 8.95
C LYS A 123 29.54 -8.25 8.42
N ALA A 124 28.96 -8.83 7.38
CA ALA A 124 29.48 -10.00 6.70
C ALA A 124 30.59 -9.66 5.67
N GLY A 125 30.89 -8.37 5.46
CA GLY A 125 31.91 -7.91 4.51
C GLY A 125 31.49 -8.06 3.04
N LEU A 126 30.18 -8.09 2.76
CA LEU A 126 29.66 -8.15 1.40
C LEU A 126 29.65 -6.77 0.74
N ASP A 127 29.72 -6.72 -0.59
CA ASP A 127 29.43 -5.49 -1.34
C ASP A 127 27.95 -5.13 -1.18
N CYS A 128 27.70 -3.92 -0.69
CA CYS A 128 26.38 -3.44 -0.32
C CYS A 128 25.88 -2.29 -1.20
N SER A 129 26.61 -1.90 -2.25
CA SER A 129 26.31 -0.72 -3.07
C SER A 129 24.88 -0.69 -3.64
N GLU A 130 24.39 -1.83 -4.14
CA GLU A 130 23.01 -1.95 -4.63
C GLU A 130 21.98 -1.96 -3.49
N THR A 131 22.32 -2.59 -2.35
CA THR A 131 21.44 -2.63 -1.18
C THR A 131 21.24 -1.24 -0.58
N GLU A 132 22.28 -0.42 -0.53
CA GLU A 132 22.21 0.99 -0.11
C GLU A 132 21.23 1.79 -0.99
N LYS A 133 21.33 1.65 -2.32
CA LYS A 133 20.39 2.28 -3.26
C LYS A 133 18.95 1.83 -3.06
N ALA A 134 18.74 0.52 -2.84
CA ALA A 134 17.41 -0.02 -2.57
C ALA A 134 16.83 0.52 -1.25
N VAL A 135 17.66 0.66 -0.21
CA VAL A 135 17.26 1.29 1.06
C VAL A 135 16.88 2.75 0.86
N GLU A 136 17.68 3.52 0.12
CA GLU A 136 17.39 4.94 -0.17
C GLU A 136 16.03 5.09 -0.85
N LEU A 137 15.81 4.33 -1.93
CA LEU A 137 14.55 4.29 -2.66
C LEU A 137 13.38 3.97 -1.73
N MET A 138 13.51 2.92 -0.91
CA MET A 138 12.45 2.52 0.02
C MET A 138 12.27 3.47 1.21
N CYS A 139 13.22 4.37 1.46
CA CYS A 139 13.02 5.52 2.36
C CYS A 139 12.23 6.65 1.69
N LEU A 140 12.35 6.83 0.37
CA LEU A 140 11.68 7.89 -0.38
C LEU A 140 10.20 7.60 -0.63
N VAL A 141 9.83 6.35 -0.91
CA VAL A 141 8.42 6.01 -1.22
C VAL A 141 7.46 6.38 -0.07
N PRO A 142 7.72 6.02 1.20
CA PRO A 142 6.87 6.44 2.32
C PRO A 142 6.82 7.96 2.51
N LYS A 143 7.92 8.68 2.25
CA LYS A 143 7.94 10.15 2.29
C LYS A 143 7.02 10.73 1.23
N ARG A 144 7.12 10.27 -0.02
CA ARG A 144 6.20 10.66 -1.12
C ARG A 144 4.73 10.36 -0.76
N CYS A 145 4.46 9.21 -0.12
CA CYS A 145 3.12 8.88 0.37
C CYS A 145 2.62 9.92 1.39
N ASN A 146 3.46 10.28 2.37
CA ASN A 146 3.14 11.27 3.39
C ASN A 146 2.91 12.66 2.78
N ASP A 147 3.77 13.09 1.87
CA ASP A 147 3.68 14.39 1.22
C ASP A 147 2.39 14.50 0.40
N MET A 148 2.06 13.46 -0.39
CA MET A 148 0.82 13.43 -1.18
C MET A 148 -0.44 13.30 -0.32
N MET A 149 -0.36 12.63 0.84
CA MET A 149 -1.43 12.64 1.84
C MET A 149 -1.69 14.05 2.39
N ASN A 150 -0.64 14.82 2.65
CA ASN A 150 -0.76 16.20 3.11
C ASN A 150 -1.26 17.14 2.00
N LEU A 151 -0.77 16.99 0.77
CA LEU A 151 -1.25 17.75 -0.39
C LEU A 151 -2.73 17.49 -0.70
N GLY A 152 -3.21 16.25 -0.48
CA GLY A 152 -4.62 15.90 -0.61
C GLY A 152 -5.55 16.59 0.39
N ARG A 153 -5.00 17.25 1.43
CA ARG A 153 -5.74 18.06 2.41
C ARG A 153 -5.84 19.54 2.02
N LEU A 154 -5.17 19.97 0.94
CA LEU A 154 -5.27 21.35 0.46
C LEU A 154 -6.69 21.62 -0.06
N GLN A 155 -7.34 22.62 0.52
CA GLN A 155 -8.62 23.14 0.06
C GLN A 155 -8.39 24.40 -0.79
N GLY A 156 -9.19 24.60 -1.84
CA GLY A 156 -9.17 25.82 -2.66
C GLY A 156 -8.19 25.83 -3.85
N PHE A 157 -7.59 24.69 -4.22
CA PHE A 157 -6.78 24.58 -5.44
C PHE A 157 -7.64 24.15 -6.63
N GLU A 158 -7.79 25.01 -7.64
CA GLU A 158 -8.45 24.68 -8.90
C GLU A 158 -7.47 24.01 -9.88
N GLY A 159 -7.30 22.69 -9.76
CA GLY A 159 -6.50 21.90 -10.69
C GLY A 159 -6.33 20.44 -10.26
N LYS A 160 -6.00 19.55 -11.21
CA LYS A 160 -5.61 18.16 -10.88
C LYS A 160 -4.15 18.16 -10.41
N LEU A 161 -3.94 17.91 -9.11
CA LEU A 161 -2.59 17.83 -8.51
C LEU A 161 -1.70 16.80 -9.22
N ALA A 162 -2.27 15.68 -9.67
CA ALA A 162 -1.55 14.65 -10.42
C ALA A 162 -1.04 15.09 -11.81
N ALA A 163 -1.42 16.30 -12.28
CA ALA A 163 -0.98 16.86 -13.56
C ALA A 163 0.16 17.88 -13.41
N GLN A 164 0.75 18.01 -12.21
CA GLN A 164 1.73 19.06 -11.90
C GLN A 164 3.20 18.58 -11.85
N GLY A 165 3.48 17.33 -12.27
CA GLY A 165 4.85 16.80 -12.39
C GLY A 165 5.08 15.47 -11.69
#